data_AF-A0A1M3KW96-F1
#
_entry.id   AF-A0A1M3KW96-F1
#
_cell.length_a   1.000
_cell.length_b   1.000
_cell.length_c   1.000
_cell.angle_alpha   90.00
_cell.angle_beta   90.00
_cell.angle_gamma   90.00
#
_symmetry.space_group_name_H-M   'P 1'
#
loop_
_entity.id
_entity.type
_entity.pdbx_description
1 polymer ?
#
loop_
_entity_poly.entity_id
_entity_poly.type
_entity_poly.pdbx_seq_one_letter_code
_entity_poly.pdbx_strand_id
1 'polypeptide(L)'
;MASIDCVLDTTPMAQEIGSVSNHVKATTTAVVAMQTAVVLAEKNAAEHVCNNVNKGFHTLMLSQISQKRAKCQSDVDSLLMLLNQQQKQLLAIKGRMERDYNMLSNRYLKLFNGLNTILKQRVFELDRPVINFAIRDIEKVSNRTKYLTATVPLTQLESLSISQKILASNVKYRGLNVIDSMTRFLGGMQEQKKLTDRILLNRSKKPEDSTLLIPIIISEMNYDKSDNKNIEITLSNRILNRQSETILKNAVMPHVENLQGQKNMSINKDVQSEFSKLVSSSNISQRVKDLTNSLFATNNYPNI
;
A
#
# COMPACT_ATOMS: atom_id res chain seq x y z
N MET A 1 -11.33 132.16 -78.19
CA MET A 1 -11.42 131.10 -77.15
C MET A 1 -10.66 131.62 -75.94
N ALA A 2 -11.35 131.89 -74.83
CA ALA A 2 -10.68 132.38 -73.62
C ALA A 2 -9.93 131.21 -72.97
N SER A 3 -8.60 131.30 -72.91
CA SER A 3 -7.76 130.42 -72.10
C SER A 3 -7.76 130.96 -70.69
N ILE A 4 -8.40 130.25 -69.76
CA ILE A 4 -8.37 130.58 -68.34
C ILE A 4 -7.12 129.90 -67.77
N ASP A 5 -6.09 130.69 -67.46
CA ASP A 5 -4.89 130.21 -66.80
C ASP A 5 -5.16 130.14 -65.30
N CYS A 6 -5.36 128.92 -64.80
CA CYS A 6 -5.66 128.64 -63.40
C CYS A 6 -4.37 128.16 -62.72
N VAL A 7 -3.75 129.01 -61.91
CA VAL A 7 -2.65 128.61 -61.03
C VAL A 7 -3.25 127.88 -59.84
N LEU A 8 -3.23 126.55 -59.93
CA LEU A 8 -3.65 125.66 -58.86
C LEU A 8 -2.56 125.63 -57.79
N ASP A 9 -2.84 126.19 -56.62
CA ASP A 9 -1.97 126.06 -55.46
C ASP A 9 -2.05 124.61 -54.95
N THR A 10 -0.96 123.86 -55.16
CA THR A 10 -0.84 122.44 -54.77
C THR A 10 -0.25 122.26 -53.37
N THR A 11 0.15 123.35 -52.70
CA THR A 11 0.71 123.32 -51.35
C THR A 11 -0.23 122.73 -50.29
N PRO A 12 -1.56 123.00 -50.27
CA PRO A 12 -2.47 122.34 -49.32
C PRO A 12 -2.57 120.83 -49.56
N MET A 13 -2.52 120.37 -50.82
CA MET A 13 -2.55 118.95 -51.14
C MET A 13 -1.24 118.24 -50.72
N ALA A 14 -0.09 118.90 -50.88
CA ALA A 14 1.21 118.36 -50.46
C ALA A 14 1.33 118.21 -48.93
N GLN A 15 0.77 119.15 -48.15
CA GLN A 15 0.70 119.04 -46.69
C GLN A 15 -0.19 117.87 -46.25
N GLU A 16 -1.35 117.69 -46.87
CA GLU A 16 -2.23 116.56 -46.57
C GLU A 16 -1.61 115.21 -46.95
N ILE A 17 -0.90 115.13 -48.08
CA ILE A 17 -0.14 113.91 -48.46
C ILE A 17 0.96 113.60 -47.44
N GLY A 18 1.64 114.62 -46.90
CA GLY A 18 2.60 114.46 -45.81
C GLY A 18 1.95 113.93 -44.52
N SER A 19 0.78 114.46 -44.16
CA SER A 19 -0.01 114.00 -43.02
C SER A 19 -0.47 112.54 -43.17
N VAL A 20 -0.95 112.16 -44.35
CA VAL A 20 -1.35 110.78 -44.67
C VAL A 20 -0.16 109.84 -44.64
N SER A 21 0.99 110.24 -45.20
CA SER A 21 2.23 109.43 -45.17
C SER A 21 2.71 109.16 -43.73
N ASN A 22 2.62 110.16 -42.85
CA ASN A 22 2.97 110.00 -41.44
C ASN A 22 1.99 109.11 -40.69
N HIS A 23 0.68 109.23 -40.94
CA HIS A 23 -0.32 108.31 -40.38
C HIS A 23 -0.09 106.88 -40.87
N VAL A 24 0.16 106.67 -42.17
CA VAL A 24 0.45 105.34 -42.72
C VAL A 24 1.72 104.74 -42.11
N LYS A 25 2.78 105.54 -41.92
CA LYS A 25 4.01 105.08 -41.23
C LYS A 25 3.74 104.74 -39.77
N ALA A 26 3.00 105.58 -39.05
CA ALA A 26 2.63 105.34 -37.65
C ALA A 26 1.78 104.07 -37.50
N THR A 27 0.81 103.86 -38.38
CA THR A 27 0.00 102.63 -38.45
C THR A 27 0.87 101.43 -38.81
N THR A 28 1.81 101.56 -39.75
CA THR A 28 2.73 100.47 -40.10
C THR A 28 3.63 100.10 -38.92
N THR A 29 4.17 101.08 -38.19
CA THR A 29 4.96 100.82 -36.98
C THR A 29 4.13 100.19 -35.87
N ALA A 30 2.87 100.60 -35.70
CA ALA A 30 1.95 100.00 -34.73
C ALA A 30 1.59 98.56 -35.11
N VAL A 31 1.40 98.27 -36.40
CA VAL A 31 1.14 96.92 -36.91
C VAL A 31 2.36 96.03 -36.75
N VAL A 32 3.56 96.51 -37.07
CA VAL A 32 4.81 95.77 -36.85
C VAL A 32 5.02 95.53 -35.36
N ALA A 33 4.82 96.53 -34.50
CA ALA A 33 4.90 96.38 -33.04
C ALA A 33 3.89 95.35 -32.53
N MET A 34 2.64 95.43 -32.97
CA MET A 34 1.59 94.47 -32.62
C MET A 34 1.95 93.06 -33.10
N GLN A 35 2.47 92.90 -34.32
CA GLN A 35 2.87 91.61 -34.85
C GLN A 35 4.05 91.02 -34.07
N THR A 36 5.05 91.84 -33.71
CA THR A 36 6.14 91.40 -32.82
C THR A 36 5.64 91.03 -31.43
N ALA A 37 4.67 91.77 -30.89
CA ALA A 37 4.06 91.48 -29.59
C ALA A 37 3.24 90.17 -29.63
N VAL A 38 2.50 89.92 -30.71
CA VAL A 38 1.75 88.67 -30.92
C VAL A 38 2.70 87.49 -31.06
N VAL A 39 3.77 87.61 -31.85
CA VAL A 39 4.79 86.55 -32.00
C VAL A 39 5.50 86.27 -30.67
N LEU A 40 5.81 87.30 -29.89
CA LEU A 40 6.38 87.14 -28.56
C LEU A 40 5.40 86.43 -27.60
N ALA A 41 4.11 86.80 -27.65
CA ALA A 41 3.06 86.19 -26.86
C ALA A 41 2.85 84.72 -27.25
N GLU A 42 2.85 84.39 -28.55
CA GLU A 42 2.78 83.01 -29.05
C GLU A 42 3.97 82.18 -28.61
N LYS A 43 5.19 82.74 -28.67
CA LYS A 43 6.39 82.05 -28.19
C LYS A 43 6.31 81.74 -26.69
N ASN A 44 5.93 82.72 -25.88
CA ASN A 44 5.78 82.54 -24.44
C ASN A 44 4.66 81.54 -24.10
N ALA A 45 3.55 81.59 -24.83
CA ALA A 45 2.47 80.63 -24.70
C ALA A 45 2.92 79.21 -25.06
N ALA A 46 3.64 79.04 -26.18
CA ALA A 46 4.18 77.76 -26.60
C ALA A 46 5.18 77.19 -25.59
N GLU A 47 6.09 78.02 -25.06
CA GLU A 47 7.06 77.61 -24.04
C GLU A 47 6.37 77.23 -22.73
N HIS A 48 5.34 77.97 -22.31
CA HIS A 48 4.52 77.63 -21.15
C HIS A 48 3.78 76.29 -21.34
N VAL A 49 3.19 76.05 -22.52
CA VAL A 49 2.53 74.78 -22.86
C VAL A 49 3.54 73.63 -22.85
N CYS A 50 4.68 73.77 -23.53
CA CYS A 50 5.73 72.75 -23.57
C CYS A 50 6.26 72.42 -22.15
N ASN A 51 6.50 73.43 -21.32
CA ASN A 51 6.97 73.24 -19.96
C ASN A 51 5.92 72.54 -19.08
N ASN A 52 4.64 72.88 -19.21
CA ASN A 52 3.57 72.20 -18.48
C ASN A 52 3.38 70.76 -18.96
N VAL A 53 3.48 70.49 -20.27
CA VAL A 53 3.41 69.12 -20.81
C VAL A 53 4.57 68.29 -20.29
N ASN A 54 5.81 68.80 -20.31
CA ASN A 54 6.97 68.08 -19.78
C ASN A 54 6.83 67.80 -18.27
N LYS A 55 6.40 68.80 -17.48
CA LYS A 55 6.15 68.61 -16.04
C LYS A 55 5.06 67.58 -15.79
N GLY A 56 3.96 67.66 -16.54
CA GLY A 56 2.85 66.69 -16.46
C GLY A 56 3.32 65.28 -16.79
N PHE A 57 4.06 65.11 -17.89
CA PHE A 57 4.63 63.83 -18.30
C PHE A 57 5.57 63.25 -17.25
N HIS A 58 6.52 64.04 -16.73
CA HIS A 58 7.43 63.59 -15.67
C HIS A 58 6.67 63.18 -14.41
N THR A 59 5.66 63.96 -14.00
CA THR A 59 4.84 63.65 -12.82
C THR A 59 4.06 62.35 -13.02
N LEU A 60 3.48 62.14 -14.20
CA LEU A 60 2.78 60.90 -14.55
C LEU A 60 3.73 59.70 -14.54
N MET A 61 4.92 59.82 -15.14
CA MET A 61 5.92 58.74 -15.16
C MET A 61 6.37 58.37 -13.74
N LEU A 62 6.66 59.36 -12.89
CA LEU A 62 7.02 59.10 -11.50
C LEU A 62 5.86 58.44 -10.72
N SER A 63 4.63 58.88 -10.96
CA SER A 63 3.44 58.26 -10.36
C SER A 63 3.27 56.80 -10.81
N GLN A 64 3.44 56.50 -12.10
CA GLN A 64 3.35 55.14 -12.63
C GLN A 64 4.47 54.24 -12.10
N ILE A 65 5.71 54.75 -12.00
CA ILE A 65 6.84 54.01 -11.40
C ILE A 65 6.55 53.73 -9.92
N SER A 66 6.03 54.71 -9.18
CA SER A 66 5.66 54.56 -7.78
C SER A 66 4.56 53.51 -7.60
N GLN A 67 3.52 53.54 -8.44
CA GLN A 67 2.44 52.54 -8.42
C GLN A 67 2.95 51.13 -8.74
N LYS A 68 3.83 50.98 -9.74
CA LYS A 68 4.45 49.68 -10.05
C LYS A 68 5.31 49.17 -8.90
N ARG A 69 6.10 50.05 -8.26
CA ARG A 69 6.90 49.70 -7.08
C ARG A 69 6.02 49.26 -5.92
N ALA A 70 4.97 50.01 -5.62
CA ALA A 70 4.02 49.69 -4.55
C ALA A 70 3.34 48.33 -4.80
N LYS A 71 2.95 48.05 -6.05
CA LYS A 71 2.39 46.75 -6.45
C LYS A 71 3.40 45.62 -6.24
N CYS A 72 4.62 45.74 -6.78
CA CYS A 72 5.64 44.71 -6.58
C CYS A 72 5.98 44.51 -5.10
N GLN A 73 6.01 45.57 -4.29
CA GLN A 73 6.26 45.47 -2.87
C GLN A 73 5.12 44.73 -2.15
N SER A 74 3.86 45.04 -2.47
CA SER A 74 2.70 44.31 -1.95
C SER A 74 2.73 42.83 -2.34
N ASP A 75 3.12 42.52 -3.58
CA ASP A 75 3.24 41.13 -4.05
C ASP A 75 4.32 40.38 -3.25
N VAL A 76 5.48 41.00 -3.03
CA VAL A 76 6.59 40.44 -2.22
C VAL A 76 6.14 40.22 -0.77
N ASP A 77 5.47 41.18 -0.16
CA ASP A 77 5.00 41.09 1.23
C ASP A 77 3.98 39.94 1.39
N SER A 78 3.09 39.74 0.41
CA SER A 78 2.14 38.64 0.40
C SER A 78 2.83 37.27 0.32
N LEU A 79 3.87 37.15 -0.52
CA LEU A 79 4.65 35.92 -0.66
C LEU A 79 5.47 35.63 0.59
N LEU A 80 6.05 36.65 1.22
CA LEU A 80 6.75 36.52 2.50
C LEU A 80 5.81 36.07 3.61
N MET A 81 4.59 36.59 3.65
CA MET A 81 3.57 36.14 4.60
C MET A 81 3.22 34.66 4.40
N LEU A 82 3.02 34.25 3.14
CA LEU A 82 2.75 32.86 2.79
C LEU A 82 3.91 31.93 3.19
N LEU A 83 5.15 32.32 2.89
CA LEU A 83 6.35 31.55 3.27
C LEU A 83 6.47 31.39 4.79
N ASN A 84 6.24 32.46 5.55
CA ASN A 84 6.23 32.39 7.01
C ASN A 84 5.13 31.47 7.55
N GLN A 85 3.94 31.49 6.94
CA GLN A 85 2.86 30.59 7.31
C GLN A 85 3.20 29.13 7.02
N GLN A 86 3.76 28.85 5.84
CA GLN A 86 4.22 27.51 5.45
C GLN A 86 5.34 27.02 6.39
N GLN A 87 6.30 27.87 6.74
CA GLN A 87 7.35 27.55 7.71
C GLN A 87 6.75 27.13 9.06
N LYS A 88 5.78 27.90 9.59
CA LYS A 88 5.08 27.56 10.84
C LYS A 88 4.35 26.22 10.75
N GLN A 89 3.70 25.94 9.62
CA GLN A 89 3.03 24.65 9.38
C GLN A 89 4.03 23.50 9.35
N LEU A 90 5.17 23.66 8.67
CA LEU A 90 6.24 22.65 8.62
C LEU A 90 6.82 22.37 10.01
N LEU A 91 7.06 23.41 10.81
CA LEU A 91 7.52 23.24 12.20
C LEU A 91 6.49 22.49 13.06
N ALA A 92 5.20 22.80 12.89
CA ALA A 92 4.15 22.07 13.59
C ALA A 92 4.07 20.59 13.17
N ILE A 93 4.25 20.29 11.87
CA ILE A 93 4.33 18.92 11.36
C ILE A 93 5.54 18.20 11.94
N LYS A 94 6.72 18.82 11.91
CA LYS A 94 7.94 18.28 12.52
C LYS A 94 7.72 17.94 13.99
N GLY A 95 7.14 18.86 14.76
CA GLY A 95 6.85 18.63 16.19
C GLY A 95 5.78 17.55 16.44
N ARG A 96 4.89 17.26 15.48
CA ARG A 96 4.01 16.08 15.53
C ARG A 96 4.79 14.80 15.25
N MET A 97 5.59 14.78 14.18
CA MET A 97 6.40 13.63 13.81
C MET A 97 7.38 13.22 14.92
N GLU A 98 8.02 14.17 15.59
CA GLU A 98 8.93 13.89 16.71
C GLU A 98 8.20 13.26 17.90
N ARG A 99 6.99 13.73 18.23
CA ARG A 99 6.16 13.14 19.29
C ARG A 99 5.71 11.74 18.94
N ASP A 100 5.27 11.53 17.70
CA ASP A 100 4.83 10.22 17.22
C ASP A 100 6.00 9.23 17.21
N TYR A 101 7.17 9.66 16.74
CA TYR A 101 8.40 8.86 16.78
C TYR A 101 8.76 8.45 18.21
N ASN A 102 8.76 9.41 19.15
CA ASN A 102 9.09 9.12 20.55
C ASN A 102 8.05 8.19 21.19
N MET A 103 6.76 8.38 20.90
CA MET A 103 5.68 7.52 21.39
C MET A 103 5.83 6.08 20.86
N LEU A 104 6.10 5.93 19.56
CA LEU A 104 6.29 4.64 18.92
C LEU A 104 7.55 3.94 19.43
N SER A 105 8.67 4.66 19.52
CA SER A 105 9.94 4.16 20.06
C SER A 105 9.77 3.65 21.49
N ASN A 106 9.12 4.44 22.36
CA ASN A 106 8.83 4.03 23.73
C ASN A 106 7.92 2.79 23.80
N ARG A 107 6.93 2.69 22.91
CA ARG A 107 6.06 1.51 22.83
C ARG A 107 6.85 0.27 22.44
N TYR A 108 7.73 0.36 21.44
CA TYR A 108 8.59 -0.75 21.04
C TYR A 108 9.58 -1.14 22.13
N LEU A 109 10.23 -0.18 22.78
CA LEU A 109 11.12 -0.46 23.91
C LEU A 109 10.39 -1.22 25.02
N LYS A 110 9.16 -0.81 25.38
CA LYS A 110 8.35 -1.54 26.36
C LYS A 110 8.01 -2.95 25.89
N LEU A 111 7.64 -3.13 24.62
CA LEU A 111 7.33 -4.44 24.05
C LEU A 111 8.53 -5.38 24.12
N PHE A 112 9.70 -4.93 23.66
CA PHE A 112 10.92 -5.74 23.67
C PHE A 112 11.38 -6.08 25.09
N ASN A 113 11.31 -5.12 26.02
CA ASN A 113 11.62 -5.39 27.42
C ASN A 113 10.63 -6.37 28.07
N GLY A 114 9.34 -6.26 27.73
CA GLY A 114 8.31 -7.20 28.15
C GLY A 114 8.58 -8.61 27.62
N LEU A 115 8.90 -8.74 26.33
CA LEU A 115 9.27 -10.01 25.70
C LEU A 115 10.52 -10.61 26.34
N ASN A 116 11.56 -9.81 26.58
CA ASN A 116 12.78 -10.26 27.26
C ASN A 116 12.49 -10.77 28.67
N THR A 117 11.62 -10.10 29.41
CA THR A 117 11.21 -10.51 30.76
C THR A 117 10.45 -11.85 30.72
N ILE A 118 9.49 -11.99 29.81
CA ILE A 118 8.73 -13.24 29.62
C ILE A 118 9.68 -14.36 29.20
N LEU A 119 10.62 -14.11 28.29
CA LEU A 119 11.59 -15.09 27.84
C LEU A 119 12.46 -15.57 29.01
N LYS A 120 12.97 -14.63 29.82
CA LYS A 120 13.76 -14.95 31.02
C LYS A 120 12.96 -15.82 32.01
N GLN A 121 11.70 -15.48 32.25
CA GLN A 121 10.84 -16.28 33.12
C GLN A 121 10.60 -17.68 32.54
N ARG A 122 10.36 -17.79 31.23
CA ARG A 122 10.10 -19.06 30.57
C ARG A 122 11.32 -19.97 30.56
N VAL A 123 12.52 -19.43 30.34
CA VAL A 123 13.79 -20.17 30.51
C VAL A 123 13.92 -20.68 31.94
N PHE A 124 13.65 -19.83 32.93
CA PHE A 124 13.67 -20.24 34.33
C PHE A 124 12.65 -21.35 34.65
N GLU A 125 11.45 -21.31 34.07
CA GLU A 125 10.44 -22.35 34.25
C GLU A 125 10.86 -23.69 33.62
N LEU A 126 11.53 -23.66 32.46
CA LEU A 126 12.09 -24.85 31.83
C LEU A 126 13.20 -25.48 32.69
N ASP A 127 14.03 -24.67 33.33
CA ASP A 127 15.14 -25.13 34.18
C ASP A 127 14.71 -25.42 35.63
N ARG A 128 13.49 -25.04 36.01
CA ARG A 128 12.92 -25.25 37.36
C ARG A 128 13.09 -26.68 37.88
N PRO A 129 12.82 -27.78 37.14
CA PRO A 129 13.05 -29.13 37.64
C PRO A 129 14.53 -29.41 37.95
N VAL A 130 15.46 -28.89 37.14
CA VAL A 130 16.91 -29.05 37.36
C VAL A 130 17.35 -28.27 38.60
N ILE A 131 16.88 -27.03 38.76
CA ILE A 131 17.14 -26.20 39.94
C ILE A 131 16.58 -26.87 41.20
N ASN A 132 15.35 -27.39 41.13
CA ASN A 132 14.72 -28.08 42.25
C ASN A 132 15.46 -29.36 42.63
N PHE A 133 15.93 -30.15 41.66
CA PHE A 133 16.75 -31.33 41.92
C PHE A 133 18.07 -30.94 42.60
N ALA A 134 18.75 -29.93 42.07
CA ALA A 134 20.03 -29.46 42.59
C ALA A 134 19.93 -28.92 44.03
N ILE A 135 18.87 -28.18 44.34
CA ILE A 135 18.69 -27.59 45.68
C ILE A 135 18.08 -28.62 46.64
N ARG A 136 16.94 -29.23 46.30
CA ARG A 136 16.18 -30.04 47.26
C ARG A 136 16.71 -31.46 47.39
N ASP A 137 17.03 -32.11 46.28
CA ASP A 137 17.31 -33.55 46.31
C ASP A 137 18.79 -33.82 46.60
N ILE A 138 19.71 -33.07 46.00
CA ILE A 138 21.14 -33.21 46.31
C ILE A 138 21.43 -32.86 47.77
N GLU A 139 20.83 -31.80 48.32
CA GLU A 139 21.06 -31.42 49.72
C GLU A 139 20.48 -32.47 50.69
N LYS A 140 19.28 -32.99 50.44
CA LYS A 140 18.68 -34.07 51.24
C LYS A 140 19.47 -35.36 51.15
N VAL A 141 19.92 -35.75 49.96
CA VAL A 141 20.74 -36.96 49.75
C VAL A 141 22.10 -36.80 50.43
N SER A 142 22.74 -35.65 50.32
CA SER A 142 24.00 -35.33 50.99
C SER A 142 23.86 -35.44 52.51
N ASN A 143 22.82 -34.81 53.09
CA ASN A 143 22.57 -34.86 54.53
C ASN A 143 22.25 -36.29 55.00
N ARG A 144 21.39 -37.03 54.30
CA ARG A 144 21.11 -38.44 54.62
C ARG A 144 22.35 -39.33 54.52
N THR A 145 23.21 -39.10 53.52
CA THR A 145 24.46 -39.85 53.35
C THR A 145 25.40 -39.57 54.53
N LYS A 146 25.55 -38.31 54.95
CA LYS A 146 26.35 -37.95 56.14
C LYS A 146 25.87 -38.69 57.40
N TYR A 147 24.56 -38.75 57.64
CA TYR A 147 24.02 -39.46 58.80
C TYR A 147 24.23 -40.98 58.74
N LEU A 148 24.02 -41.59 57.57
CA LEU A 148 24.20 -43.04 57.39
C LEU A 148 25.67 -43.47 57.50
N THR A 149 26.62 -42.64 57.06
CA THR A 149 28.05 -42.92 57.22
C THR A 149 28.53 -42.68 58.66
N ALA A 150 27.92 -41.74 59.39
CA ALA A 150 28.31 -41.41 60.76
C ALA A 150 27.80 -42.41 61.83
N THR A 151 26.84 -43.29 61.50
CA THR A 151 26.29 -44.28 62.43
C THR A 151 26.63 -45.71 62.01
N VAL A 152 27.92 -46.07 62.12
CA VAL A 152 28.30 -47.47 62.27
C VAL A 152 28.34 -47.75 63.78
N PRO A 153 27.42 -48.57 64.34
CA PRO A 153 27.48 -48.91 65.75
C PRO A 153 28.77 -49.71 66.01
N LEU A 154 29.68 -49.14 66.80
CA LEU A 154 30.99 -49.71 67.16
C LEU A 154 30.91 -50.83 68.22
N THR A 155 29.75 -51.47 68.40
CA THR A 155 29.57 -52.51 69.41
C THR A 155 29.27 -53.83 68.72
N GLN A 156 30.29 -54.70 68.67
CA GLN A 156 30.34 -56.11 68.21
C GLN A 156 30.68 -56.33 66.72
N LEU A 157 31.80 -57.03 66.49
CA LEU A 157 32.31 -57.45 65.17
C LEU A 157 31.29 -58.26 64.34
N GLU A 158 30.41 -59.02 65.00
CA GLU A 158 29.33 -59.75 64.33
C GLU A 158 28.28 -58.82 63.72
N SER A 159 27.96 -57.72 64.42
CA SER A 159 27.05 -56.66 63.95
C SER A 159 27.62 -55.91 62.74
N LEU A 160 28.95 -55.76 62.66
CA LEU A 160 29.61 -55.11 61.53
C LEU A 160 29.39 -55.88 60.22
N SER A 161 29.52 -57.21 60.23
CA SER A 161 29.35 -58.02 59.02
C SER A 161 27.90 -58.01 58.50
N ILE A 162 26.93 -58.03 59.42
CA ILE A 162 25.49 -57.95 59.10
C ILE A 162 25.15 -56.54 58.62
N SER A 163 25.66 -55.51 59.28
CA SER A 163 25.49 -54.11 58.88
C SER A 163 26.09 -53.85 57.49
N GLN A 164 27.29 -54.36 57.20
CA GLN A 164 27.90 -54.30 55.88
C GLN A 164 27.06 -55.02 54.82
N LYS A 165 26.49 -56.19 55.12
CA LYS A 165 25.56 -56.89 54.21
C LYS A 165 24.28 -56.09 53.99
N ILE A 166 23.71 -55.47 55.02
CA ILE A 166 22.51 -54.62 54.91
C ILE A 166 22.82 -53.36 54.10
N LEU A 167 23.97 -52.72 54.31
CA LEU A 167 24.41 -51.56 53.52
C LEU A 167 24.65 -51.94 52.06
N ALA A 168 25.36 -53.05 51.81
CA ALA A 168 25.58 -53.55 50.46
C ALA A 168 24.26 -53.92 49.77
N SER A 169 23.31 -54.53 50.49
CA SER A 169 21.97 -54.84 49.98
C SER A 169 21.18 -53.57 49.66
N ASN A 170 21.19 -52.57 50.55
CA ASN A 170 20.54 -51.29 50.32
C ASN A 170 21.14 -50.54 49.12
N VAL A 171 22.46 -50.58 48.95
CA VAL A 171 23.15 -50.01 47.78
C VAL A 171 22.76 -50.76 46.51
N LYS A 172 22.72 -52.09 46.52
CA LYS A 172 22.26 -52.90 45.39
C LYS A 172 20.80 -52.62 45.02
N TYR A 173 19.92 -52.55 46.01
CA TYR A 173 18.50 -52.24 45.81
C TYR A 173 18.30 -50.83 45.22
N ARG A 174 19.02 -49.84 45.75
CA ARG A 174 19.00 -48.47 45.19
C ARG A 174 19.58 -48.43 43.77
N GLY A 175 20.68 -49.14 43.52
CA GLY A 175 21.26 -49.26 42.18
C GLY A 175 20.29 -49.87 41.18
N LEU A 176 19.57 -50.93 41.57
CA LEU A 176 18.53 -51.55 40.75
C LEU A 176 17.40 -50.56 40.42
N ASN A 177 16.93 -49.80 41.42
CA ASN A 177 15.89 -48.78 41.20
C ASN A 177 16.35 -47.66 40.26
N VAL A 178 17.63 -47.29 40.29
CA VAL A 178 18.21 -46.31 39.35
C VAL A 178 18.24 -46.87 37.93
N ILE A 179 18.70 -48.12 37.76
CA ILE A 179 18.72 -48.80 36.45
C ILE A 179 17.29 -48.90 35.88
N ASP A 180 16.33 -49.29 36.71
CA ASP A 180 14.92 -49.38 36.31
C ASP A 180 14.35 -48.00 35.92
N SER A 181 14.68 -46.95 36.67
CA SER A 181 14.30 -45.57 36.34
C SER A 181 14.93 -45.09 35.02
N MET A 182 16.20 -45.39 34.78
CA MET A 182 16.89 -45.07 33.52
C MET A 182 16.27 -45.83 32.34
N THR A 183 15.91 -47.10 32.54
CA THR A 183 15.27 -47.93 31.52
C THR A 183 13.93 -47.34 31.10
N ARG A 184 13.09 -46.94 32.07
CA ARG A 184 11.82 -46.25 31.80
C ARG A 184 12.04 -44.91 31.08
N PHE A 185 13.02 -44.13 31.49
CA PHE A 185 13.35 -42.84 30.87
C PHE A 185 13.77 -43.00 29.40
N LEU A 186 14.66 -43.95 29.09
CA LEU A 186 15.09 -44.24 27.73
C LEU A 186 13.93 -44.72 26.85
N GLY A 187 13.05 -45.57 27.40
CA GLY A 187 11.81 -45.99 26.73
C GLY A 187 10.91 -44.80 26.37
N GLY A 188 10.64 -43.92 27.34
CA GLY A 188 9.84 -42.72 27.11
C GLY A 188 10.48 -41.75 26.11
N MET A 189 11.80 -41.57 26.16
CA MET A 189 12.53 -40.73 25.21
C MET A 189 12.46 -41.29 23.78
N GLN A 190 12.51 -42.61 23.62
CA GLN A 190 12.38 -43.25 22.32
C GLN A 190 10.96 -43.11 21.74
N GLU A 191 9.92 -43.23 22.57
CA GLU A 191 8.54 -42.96 22.15
C GLU A 191 8.34 -41.50 21.76
N GLN A 192 8.86 -40.56 22.55
CA GLN A 192 8.79 -39.14 22.25
C GLN A 192 9.53 -38.82 20.94
N LYS A 193 10.68 -39.45 20.69
CA LYS A 193 11.41 -39.32 19.42
C LYS A 193 10.58 -39.82 18.24
N LYS A 194 9.95 -40.99 18.34
CA LYS A 194 9.05 -41.53 17.30
C LYS A 194 7.87 -40.59 17.01
N LEU A 195 7.28 -40.01 18.05
CA LEU A 195 6.18 -39.02 17.90
C LEU A 195 6.68 -37.74 17.21
N THR A 196 7.84 -37.25 17.63
CA THR A 196 8.48 -36.06 17.05
C THR A 196 8.81 -36.28 15.58
N ASP A 197 9.39 -37.44 15.24
CA ASP A 197 9.68 -37.81 13.85
C ASP A 197 8.40 -37.88 13.02
N ARG A 198 7.31 -38.44 13.54
CA ARG A 198 6.01 -38.47 12.86
C ARG A 198 5.45 -37.07 12.59
N ILE A 199 5.59 -36.14 13.54
CA ILE A 199 5.10 -34.76 13.41
C ILE A 199 5.97 -33.98 12.40
N LEU A 200 7.28 -34.18 12.42
CA LEU A 200 8.22 -33.47 11.55
C LEU A 200 8.28 -34.04 10.12
N LEU A 201 7.98 -35.34 9.91
CA LEU A 201 8.07 -36.02 8.61
C LEU A 201 6.86 -35.86 7.67
N ASN A 202 5.79 -35.15 8.07
CA ASN A 202 4.78 -34.68 7.09
C ASN A 202 5.28 -33.48 6.25
N ARG A 203 6.53 -33.07 6.46
CA ARG A 203 7.33 -32.24 5.53
C ARG A 203 8.48 -33.04 4.91
N SER A 204 8.31 -34.34 4.74
CA SER A 204 9.22 -35.13 3.91
C SER A 204 9.29 -34.50 2.52
N LYS A 205 10.53 -34.20 2.12
CA LYS A 205 10.96 -33.61 0.85
C LYS A 205 10.00 -33.98 -0.28
N LYS A 206 9.21 -33.01 -0.75
CA LYS A 206 8.59 -33.16 -2.06
C LYS A 206 9.74 -33.38 -3.06
N PRO A 207 9.71 -34.41 -3.91
CA PRO A 207 10.62 -34.47 -5.04
C PRO A 207 10.47 -33.16 -5.83
N GLU A 208 11.57 -32.58 -6.29
CA GLU A 208 11.60 -31.28 -6.96
C GLU A 208 10.71 -31.23 -8.23
N ASP A 209 10.21 -32.38 -8.69
CA ASP A 209 9.26 -32.55 -9.80
C ASP A 209 7.88 -33.08 -9.37
N SER A 210 7.26 -32.54 -8.30
CA SER A 210 5.86 -32.87 -8.02
C SER A 210 4.92 -32.13 -8.99
N THR A 211 4.54 -32.77 -10.09
CA THR A 211 3.49 -32.25 -10.99
C THR A 211 2.16 -32.20 -10.26
N LEU A 212 1.62 -31.01 -10.02
CA LEU A 212 0.29 -30.84 -9.47
C LEU A 212 -0.74 -30.98 -10.60
N LEU A 213 -1.65 -31.94 -10.47
CA LEU A 213 -2.77 -32.14 -11.38
C LEU A 213 -4.01 -31.44 -10.82
N ILE A 214 -4.70 -30.66 -11.65
CA ILE A 214 -5.95 -30.00 -11.30
C ILE A 214 -7.10 -30.74 -11.99
N PRO A 215 -8.10 -31.25 -11.24
CA PRO A 215 -9.26 -31.88 -11.85
C PRO A 215 -10.12 -30.84 -12.56
N ILE A 216 -10.53 -31.15 -13.79
CA ILE A 216 -11.40 -30.31 -14.63
C ILE A 216 -12.57 -31.17 -15.09
N ILE A 217 -13.78 -30.64 -14.98
CA ILE A 217 -15.00 -31.31 -15.46
C ILE A 217 -15.40 -30.66 -16.79
N ILE A 218 -15.64 -31.49 -17.80
CA ILE A 218 -16.13 -31.08 -19.12
C ILE A 218 -17.50 -31.71 -19.29
N SER A 219 -18.52 -30.89 -19.53
CA SER A 219 -19.88 -31.34 -19.80
C SER A 219 -20.31 -30.92 -21.20
N GLU A 220 -20.66 -31.90 -22.02
CA GLU A 220 -21.26 -31.69 -23.33
C GLU A 220 -22.79 -31.79 -23.19
N MET A 221 -23.49 -30.73 -23.57
CA MET A 221 -24.94 -30.62 -23.48
C MET A 221 -25.51 -30.41 -24.89
N ASN A 222 -26.43 -31.27 -25.30
CA ASN A 222 -27.15 -31.14 -26.56
C ASN A 222 -28.60 -30.75 -26.27
N TYR A 223 -28.96 -29.50 -26.56
CA TYR A 223 -30.27 -28.95 -26.24
C TYR A 223 -31.28 -29.09 -27.39
N ASP A 224 -30.85 -29.44 -28.60
CA ASP A 224 -31.68 -29.40 -29.81
C ASP A 224 -31.52 -30.61 -30.72
N LYS A 225 -32.57 -30.93 -31.50
CA LYS A 225 -32.51 -31.98 -32.55
C LYS A 225 -31.49 -31.66 -33.66
N SER A 226 -30.93 -30.47 -33.66
CA SER A 226 -29.99 -29.90 -34.63
C SER A 226 -28.50 -30.19 -34.34
N ASP A 227 -28.18 -31.15 -33.46
CA ASP A 227 -26.82 -31.61 -33.11
C ASP A 227 -25.81 -30.49 -32.74
N ASN A 228 -26.30 -29.34 -32.25
CA ASN A 228 -25.45 -28.27 -31.75
C ASN A 228 -24.99 -28.61 -30.34
N LYS A 229 -23.72 -29.02 -30.24
CA LYS A 229 -23.05 -29.42 -29.00
C LYS A 229 -22.56 -28.18 -28.24
N ASN A 230 -23.16 -27.88 -27.09
CA ASN A 230 -22.64 -26.88 -26.17
C ASN A 230 -21.70 -27.54 -25.15
N ILE A 231 -20.48 -27.04 -25.04
CA ILE A 231 -19.46 -27.57 -24.13
C ILE A 231 -19.28 -26.58 -22.98
N GLU A 232 -19.47 -27.04 -21.75
CA GLU A 232 -19.22 -26.26 -20.53
C GLU A 232 -18.07 -26.88 -19.74
N ILE A 233 -17.10 -26.06 -19.33
CA ILE A 233 -15.93 -26.47 -18.53
C ILE A 233 -16.07 -25.91 -17.13
N THR A 234 -16.16 -26.79 -16.13
CA THR A 234 -16.30 -26.42 -14.72
C THR A 234 -15.01 -26.74 -13.94
N LEU A 235 -14.49 -25.74 -13.22
CA LEU A 235 -13.32 -25.86 -12.34
C LEU A 235 -13.72 -25.65 -10.88
N SER A 236 -12.94 -26.21 -9.96
CA SER A 236 -13.19 -26.04 -8.53
C SER A 236 -12.94 -24.59 -8.09
N ASN A 237 -14.00 -23.92 -7.65
CA ASN A 237 -14.00 -22.52 -7.22
C ASN A 237 -13.32 -22.24 -5.87
N ARG A 238 -12.91 -23.28 -5.13
CA ARG A 238 -12.35 -23.13 -3.78
C ARG A 238 -10.87 -22.74 -3.75
N ILE A 239 -10.13 -23.02 -4.83
CA ILE A 239 -8.65 -22.92 -4.85
C ILE A 239 -8.15 -21.90 -5.88
N LEU A 240 -8.92 -21.63 -6.94
CA LEU A 240 -8.48 -20.83 -8.08
C LEU A 240 -9.14 -19.43 -8.10
N ASN A 241 -8.36 -18.40 -8.42
CA ASN A 241 -8.87 -17.06 -8.67
C ASN A 241 -9.58 -17.01 -10.04
N ARG A 242 -10.55 -16.09 -10.22
CA ARG A 242 -11.32 -15.93 -11.46
C ARG A 242 -10.44 -15.76 -12.71
N GLN A 243 -9.30 -15.08 -12.59
CA GLN A 243 -8.35 -14.93 -13.69
C GLN A 243 -7.69 -16.26 -14.10
N SER A 244 -7.29 -17.06 -13.12
CA SER A 244 -6.70 -18.39 -13.35
C SER A 244 -7.72 -19.36 -13.95
N GLU A 245 -8.97 -19.25 -13.54
CA GLU A 245 -10.08 -20.03 -14.10
C GLU A 245 -10.27 -19.75 -15.59
N THR A 246 -10.29 -18.48 -16.01
CA THR A 246 -10.42 -18.11 -17.43
C THR A 246 -9.24 -18.60 -18.27
N ILE A 247 -8.01 -18.50 -17.75
CA ILE A 247 -6.80 -18.98 -18.45
C ILE A 247 -6.87 -20.50 -18.66
N LEU A 248 -7.26 -21.25 -17.63
CA LEU A 248 -7.40 -22.70 -17.73
C LEU A 248 -8.52 -23.11 -18.69
N LYS A 249 -9.67 -22.42 -18.67
CA LYS A 249 -10.76 -22.66 -19.63
C LYS A 249 -10.29 -22.44 -21.07
N ASN A 250 -9.56 -21.36 -21.33
CA ASN A 250 -9.04 -21.06 -22.66
C ASN A 250 -7.95 -22.06 -23.12
N ALA A 251 -7.13 -22.56 -22.21
CA ALA A 251 -6.10 -23.56 -22.52
C ALA A 251 -6.70 -24.94 -22.83
N VAL A 252 -7.80 -25.31 -22.18
CA VAL A 252 -8.45 -26.63 -22.33
C VAL A 252 -9.39 -26.67 -23.54
N MET A 253 -10.10 -25.57 -23.84
CA MET A 253 -11.07 -25.48 -24.95
C MET A 253 -10.59 -26.08 -26.29
N PRO A 254 -9.39 -25.76 -26.82
CA PRO A 254 -8.90 -26.34 -28.08
C PRO A 254 -8.60 -27.85 -28.00
N HIS A 255 -8.39 -28.39 -26.80
CA HIS A 255 -8.21 -29.83 -26.60
C HIS A 255 -9.53 -30.58 -26.44
N VAL A 256 -10.63 -29.88 -26.13
CA VAL A 256 -11.96 -30.52 -26.00
C VAL A 256 -12.53 -30.92 -27.35
N GLU A 257 -12.30 -30.14 -28.41
CA GLU A 257 -12.74 -30.52 -29.77
C GLU A 257 -12.09 -31.83 -30.27
N ASN A 258 -10.91 -32.14 -29.76
CA ASN A 258 -10.17 -33.38 -30.08
C ASN A 258 -10.55 -34.57 -29.19
N LEU A 259 -11.30 -34.35 -28.11
CA LEU A 259 -11.90 -35.42 -27.31
C LEU A 259 -13.12 -35.95 -28.08
N GLN A 260 -12.87 -36.70 -29.16
CA GLN A 260 -13.89 -37.52 -29.78
C GLN A 260 -14.33 -38.55 -28.74
N GLY A 261 -15.47 -38.29 -28.10
CA GLY A 261 -16.08 -39.25 -27.18
C GLY A 261 -16.10 -40.62 -27.84
N GLN A 262 -15.59 -41.64 -27.14
CA GLN A 262 -15.63 -43.02 -27.59
C GLN A 262 -17.09 -43.44 -27.75
N LYS A 263 -17.66 -43.15 -28.93
CA LYS A 263 -18.93 -43.70 -29.36
C LYS A 263 -18.70 -45.19 -29.48
N ASN A 264 -19.39 -45.94 -28.60
CA ASN A 264 -19.55 -47.40 -28.56
C ASN A 264 -18.85 -48.08 -27.38
N MET A 265 -19.31 -47.80 -26.17
CA MET A 265 -19.23 -48.79 -25.10
C MET A 265 -20.65 -49.35 -24.89
N SER A 266 -20.88 -50.56 -25.41
CA SER A 266 -22.09 -51.34 -25.11
C SER A 266 -22.25 -51.43 -23.60
N ILE A 267 -23.47 -51.20 -23.09
CA ILE A 267 -23.81 -51.26 -21.66
C ILE A 267 -23.06 -52.41 -20.97
N ASN A 268 -22.27 -52.06 -19.96
CA ASN A 268 -21.51 -53.03 -19.18
C ASN A 268 -22.49 -53.99 -18.51
N LYS A 269 -22.42 -55.29 -18.86
CA LYS A 269 -23.37 -56.33 -18.44
C LYS A 269 -23.50 -56.42 -16.92
N ASP A 270 -22.44 -56.06 -16.20
CA ASP A 270 -22.43 -56.06 -14.73
C ASP A 270 -23.34 -54.97 -14.16
N VAL A 271 -23.34 -53.78 -14.74
CA VAL A 271 -24.22 -52.67 -14.33
C VAL A 271 -25.68 -53.00 -14.63
N GLN A 272 -25.95 -53.64 -15.78
CA GLN A 272 -27.30 -54.12 -16.09
C GLN A 272 -27.77 -55.19 -15.09
N SER A 273 -26.87 -56.07 -14.64
CA SER A 273 -27.18 -57.12 -13.66
C SER A 273 -27.47 -56.56 -12.27
N GLU A 274 -26.70 -55.58 -11.81
CA GLU A 274 -26.91 -54.92 -10.52
C GLU A 274 -28.15 -54.03 -10.54
N PHE A 275 -28.40 -53.29 -11.63
CA PHE A 275 -29.63 -52.53 -11.79
C PHE A 275 -30.86 -53.45 -11.76
N SER A 276 -30.81 -54.58 -12.47
CA SER A 276 -31.89 -55.57 -12.47
C SER A 276 -32.12 -56.16 -11.08
N LYS A 277 -31.05 -56.43 -10.32
CA LYS A 277 -31.17 -56.85 -8.90
C LYS A 277 -31.85 -55.78 -8.06
N LEU A 278 -31.44 -54.51 -8.17
CA LEU A 278 -32.02 -53.42 -7.39
C LEU A 278 -33.51 -53.22 -7.73
N VAL A 279 -33.86 -53.21 -9.01
CA VAL A 279 -35.26 -53.13 -9.46
C VAL A 279 -36.08 -54.32 -8.94
N SER A 280 -35.51 -55.53 -8.98
CA SER A 280 -36.20 -56.74 -8.47
C SER A 280 -36.41 -56.69 -6.95
N SER A 281 -35.44 -56.17 -6.19
CA SER A 281 -35.49 -56.01 -4.73
C SER A 281 -36.42 -54.88 -4.25
N SER A 282 -36.82 -53.97 -5.14
CA SER A 282 -37.73 -52.88 -4.80
C SER A 282 -39.17 -53.38 -4.55
N ASN A 283 -39.90 -52.77 -3.61
CA ASN A 283 -41.26 -53.20 -3.23
C ASN A 283 -42.36 -52.59 -4.13
N ILE A 284 -42.05 -52.36 -5.41
CA ILE A 284 -42.91 -51.66 -6.38
C ILE A 284 -43.72 -52.68 -7.22
N SER A 285 -44.88 -52.28 -7.74
CA SER A 285 -45.72 -53.09 -8.65
C SER A 285 -44.93 -53.67 -9.82
N GLN A 286 -45.20 -54.93 -10.17
CA GLN A 286 -44.51 -55.69 -11.21
C GLN A 286 -44.52 -54.97 -12.58
N ARG A 287 -45.64 -54.32 -12.93
CA ARG A 287 -45.77 -53.56 -14.18
C ARG A 287 -44.76 -52.41 -14.28
N VAL A 288 -44.46 -51.75 -13.16
CA VAL A 288 -43.49 -50.64 -13.10
C VAL A 288 -42.07 -51.18 -13.19
N LYS A 289 -41.78 -52.35 -12.59
CA LYS A 289 -40.49 -53.02 -12.74
C LYS A 289 -40.22 -53.37 -14.21
N ASP A 290 -41.21 -53.92 -14.90
CA ASP A 290 -41.09 -54.28 -16.32
C ASP A 290 -40.92 -53.04 -17.21
N LEU A 291 -41.68 -51.97 -16.95
CA LEU A 291 -41.50 -50.68 -17.63
C LEU A 291 -40.10 -50.10 -17.38
N THR A 292 -39.61 -50.15 -16.14
CA THR A 292 -38.29 -49.60 -15.75
C THR A 292 -37.16 -50.35 -16.45
N ASN A 293 -37.26 -51.68 -16.53
CA ASN A 293 -36.30 -52.50 -17.27
C ASN A 293 -36.38 -52.24 -18.79
N SER A 294 -37.59 -52.03 -19.32
CA SER A 294 -37.75 -51.68 -20.74
C SER A 294 -37.10 -50.33 -21.05
N LEU A 295 -37.34 -49.29 -20.24
CA LEU A 295 -36.75 -47.96 -20.41
C LEU A 295 -35.22 -47.98 -20.30
N PHE A 296 -34.66 -48.78 -19.38
CA PHE A 296 -33.23 -48.96 -19.24
C PHE A 296 -32.61 -49.61 -20.49
N ALA A 297 -33.30 -50.55 -21.13
CA ALA A 297 -32.86 -51.17 -22.37
C ALA A 297 -32.97 -50.24 -23.59
N THR A 298 -33.99 -49.36 -23.65
CA THR A 298 -34.16 -48.44 -24.78
C THR A 298 -33.22 -47.23 -24.72
N ASN A 299 -32.88 -46.77 -23.51
CA ASN A 299 -31.95 -45.66 -23.32
C ASN A 299 -30.50 -46.15 -23.40
N ASN A 300 -30.00 -46.34 -24.62
CA ASN A 300 -28.57 -46.41 -24.90
C ASN A 300 -27.93 -45.04 -24.66
N TYR A 301 -27.75 -44.66 -23.39
CA TYR A 301 -26.83 -43.59 -23.05
C TYR A 301 -25.44 -44.19 -22.98
N PRO A 302 -24.48 -43.75 -23.82
CA PRO A 302 -23.09 -44.10 -23.62
C PRO A 302 -22.66 -43.50 -22.27
N ASN A 303 -22.45 -44.36 -21.28
CA ASN A 303 -21.79 -43.96 -20.04
C ASN A 303 -20.32 -43.68 -20.37
N ILE A 304 -19.85 -42.51 -19.96
CA ILE A 304 -18.46 -42.04 -20.01
C ILE A 304 -17.58 -42.93 -19.14
#